data_AF-U3AMF1-F1
#
_entry.id   AF-U3AMF1-F1
#
_cell.length_a   1.000
_cell.length_b   1.000
_cell.length_c   1.000
_cell.angle_alpha   90.00
_cell.angle_beta   90.00
_cell.angle_gamma   90.00
#
_symmetry.space_group_name_H-M   'P 1'
#
loop_
_entity.id
_entity.type
_entity.pdbx_description
1 polymer ?
#
loop_
_entity_poly.entity_id
_entity_poly.type
_entity_poly.pdbx_seq_one_letter_code
_entity_poly.pdbx_strand_id
1 'polypeptide(L)'
;MRALILALTFGLTATVPAFAAAETLGWGRVFSNDYAGDGHDRWRSGAFALSMLRGQSWDGAPPPAPDAITELRFRTEVIAPARTRDGRDDRPYAGLVAFGAFAHQSFGPFKTSLGGEVIAIGLSTGVSAFQERAHEILGFDPPRGIDRQLGDALHLHAQSEVVRPWRMAPGLTLRPFLAAESGSEEIARLGVDAIWGGIGHGDIWLRDPVTGQPYRGIEAETTGLSLVIGADTAWVGDSVFLPRHEARDRRRARIGLHWQPQAQTRLFYGLSWLSEEFEGQHEAQVLGSLKLEFGY
;
A
#
# COMPACT_ATOMS: atom_id res chain seq x y z
N MET A 1 -11.36 12.46 17.02
CA MET A 1 -10.77 11.56 16.00
C MET A 1 -9.30 11.89 15.74
N ARG A 2 -8.95 13.12 15.30
CA ARG A 2 -7.56 13.52 15.03
C ARG A 2 -6.55 13.26 16.16
N ALA A 3 -6.89 13.58 17.42
CA ALA A 3 -6.02 13.29 18.56
C ALA A 3 -5.73 11.78 18.75
N LEU A 4 -6.70 10.92 18.43
CA LEU A 4 -6.52 9.46 18.46
C LEU A 4 -5.62 8.99 17.32
N ILE A 5 -5.81 9.52 16.11
CA ILE A 5 -4.96 9.21 14.94
C ILE A 5 -3.51 9.59 15.24
N LEU A 6 -3.27 10.83 15.71
CA LEU A 6 -1.94 11.27 16.11
C LEU A 6 -1.33 10.38 17.20
N ALA A 7 -2.12 9.97 18.20
CA ALA A 7 -1.65 9.04 19.23
C ALA A 7 -1.29 7.66 18.67
N LEU A 8 -2.05 7.13 17.70
CA LEU A 8 -1.76 5.85 17.06
C LEU A 8 -0.56 5.93 16.10
N THR A 9 -0.37 7.06 15.42
CA THR A 9 0.75 7.29 14.51
C THR A 9 2.06 7.53 15.28
N PHE A 10 2.05 8.37 16.31
CA PHE A 10 3.25 8.81 17.02
C PHE A 10 3.48 8.15 18.39
N GLY A 11 2.52 7.35 18.88
CA GLY A 11 2.65 6.66 20.17
C GLY A 11 3.62 5.48 20.14
N LEU A 12 4.04 5.03 18.96
CA LEU A 12 5.08 4.03 18.79
C LEU A 12 6.44 4.73 18.73
N THR A 13 7.44 4.15 19.42
CA THR A 13 8.83 4.55 19.26
C THR A 13 9.52 3.56 18.34
N ALA A 14 10.29 4.06 17.39
CA ALA A 14 11.14 3.22 16.55
C ALA A 14 12.56 3.76 16.55
N THR A 15 13.51 2.84 16.60
CA THR A 15 14.93 3.10 16.39
C THR A 15 15.25 2.76 14.95
N VAL A 16 15.79 3.71 14.20
CA VAL A 16 16.31 3.43 12.86
C VAL A 16 17.79 3.06 13.02
N PRO A 17 18.22 1.84 12.66
CA PRO A 17 19.63 1.48 12.76
C PRO A 17 20.49 2.32 11.82
N ALA A 18 21.79 2.37 12.10
CA ALA A 18 22.75 3.04 11.23
C ALA A 18 22.79 2.38 9.85
N PHE A 19 22.38 3.13 8.82
CA PHE A 19 22.24 2.66 7.44
C PHE A 19 23.55 2.09 6.83
N ALA A 20 24.71 2.48 7.37
CA ALA A 20 26.03 2.10 6.87
C ALA A 20 26.41 0.63 7.12
N ALA A 21 25.81 -0.04 8.12
CA ALA A 21 26.16 -1.41 8.51
C ALA A 21 25.12 -2.47 8.06
N ALA A 22 24.05 -2.05 7.39
CA ALA A 22 22.94 -2.94 7.01
C ALA A 22 23.14 -3.53 5.60
N GLU A 23 22.86 -4.81 5.39
CA GLU A 23 22.78 -5.41 4.06
C GLU A 23 21.35 -5.30 3.50
N THR A 24 21.17 -5.53 2.20
CA THR A 24 19.84 -5.61 1.60
C THR A 24 19.27 -7.00 1.82
N LEU A 25 18.23 -7.09 2.65
CA LEU A 25 17.56 -8.34 3.01
C LEU A 25 16.48 -8.75 2.00
N GLY A 26 15.92 -7.79 1.26
CA GLY A 26 14.87 -8.10 0.29
C GLY A 26 14.33 -6.90 -0.47
N TRP A 27 13.54 -7.20 -1.48
CA TRP A 27 12.82 -6.23 -2.30
C TRP A 27 11.33 -6.57 -2.35
N GLY A 28 10.50 -5.64 -1.91
CA GLY A 28 9.05 -5.71 -2.10
C GLY A 28 8.64 -4.89 -3.31
N ARG A 29 7.75 -5.42 -4.15
CA ARG A 29 7.14 -4.64 -5.23
C ARG A 29 5.72 -5.10 -5.50
N VAL A 30 4.85 -4.16 -5.83
CA VAL A 30 3.48 -4.44 -6.23
C VAL A 30 3.01 -3.36 -7.18
N PHE A 31 2.36 -3.77 -8.25
CA PHE A 31 1.64 -2.90 -9.18
C PHE A 31 0.15 -3.17 -9.03
N SER A 32 -0.66 -2.13 -8.98
CA SER A 32 -2.10 -2.24 -8.90
C SER A 32 -2.75 -1.30 -9.90
N ASN A 33 -3.83 -1.74 -10.53
CA ASN A 33 -4.51 -0.97 -11.56
C ASN A 33 -5.95 -1.46 -11.71
N ASP A 34 -6.85 -0.53 -12.03
CA ASP A 34 -8.27 -0.83 -12.17
C ASP A 34 -8.59 -1.61 -13.46
N TYR A 35 -7.78 -1.53 -14.51
CA TYR A 35 -7.91 -2.39 -15.71
C TYR A 35 -7.78 -3.88 -15.37
N ALA A 36 -6.94 -4.22 -14.40
CA ALA A 36 -6.84 -5.58 -13.87
C ALA A 36 -7.94 -5.92 -12.85
N GLY A 37 -8.87 -5.00 -12.60
CA GLY A 37 -10.02 -5.13 -11.71
C GLY A 37 -11.34 -4.92 -12.45
N ASP A 38 -11.97 -3.76 -12.30
CA ASP A 38 -13.27 -3.43 -12.93
C ASP A 38 -13.21 -2.74 -14.30
N GLY A 39 -12.04 -2.25 -14.73
CA GLY A 39 -11.80 -1.78 -16.10
C GLY A 39 -12.32 -0.38 -16.45
N HIS A 40 -12.57 0.48 -15.47
CA HIS A 40 -13.25 1.76 -15.70
C HIS A 40 -12.35 3.01 -15.84
N ASP A 41 -11.05 2.91 -15.60
CA ASP A 41 -10.06 4.02 -15.60
C ASP A 41 -10.53 5.22 -14.77
N ARG A 42 -10.75 4.98 -13.47
CA ARG A 42 -11.32 5.97 -12.54
C ARG A 42 -10.82 5.78 -11.11
N TRP A 43 -10.97 6.82 -10.31
CA TRP A 43 -10.57 6.86 -8.90
C TRP A 43 -9.16 6.35 -8.70
N ARG A 44 -8.94 5.20 -8.09
CA ARG A 44 -7.59 4.61 -7.99
C ARG A 44 -7.22 3.92 -9.32
N SER A 45 -6.77 4.67 -10.32
CA SER A 45 -6.54 4.13 -11.67
C SER A 45 -5.25 3.31 -11.74
N GLY A 46 -4.16 3.73 -11.11
CA GLY A 46 -2.90 2.98 -11.12
C GLY A 46 -2.01 3.29 -9.92
N ALA A 47 -1.30 2.30 -9.42
CA ALA A 47 -0.38 2.43 -8.30
C ALA A 47 0.80 1.49 -8.46
N PHE A 48 1.98 1.94 -8.02
CA PHE A 48 3.17 1.10 -7.93
C PHE A 48 3.93 1.43 -6.65
N ALA A 49 4.33 0.39 -5.92
CA ALA A 49 5.21 0.50 -4.77
C ALA A 49 6.45 -0.36 -4.96
N LEU A 50 7.61 0.19 -4.58
CA LEU A 50 8.90 -0.48 -4.53
C LEU A 50 9.55 -0.23 -3.18
N SER A 51 9.89 -1.31 -2.49
CA SER A 51 10.46 -1.30 -1.15
C SER A 51 11.80 -2.02 -1.14
N MET A 52 12.82 -1.39 -0.57
CA MET A 52 14.11 -2.01 -0.29
C MET A 52 14.26 -2.19 1.21
N LEU A 53 14.43 -3.43 1.67
CA LEU A 53 14.54 -3.76 3.08
C LEU A 53 15.99 -3.98 3.44
N ARG A 54 16.47 -3.28 4.47
CA ARG A 54 17.84 -3.36 4.96
C ARG A 54 17.90 -3.68 6.44
N GLY A 55 18.82 -4.55 6.83
CA GLY A 55 19.06 -4.95 8.22
C GLY A 55 20.33 -5.78 8.35
N GLN A 56 20.57 -6.35 9.54
CA GLN A 56 21.76 -7.20 9.77
C GLN A 56 21.55 -8.66 9.34
N SER A 57 20.35 -9.20 9.57
CA SER A 57 19.96 -10.57 9.21
C SER A 57 18.44 -10.69 9.15
N TRP A 58 17.94 -11.81 8.61
CA TRP A 58 16.53 -12.16 8.62
C TRP A 58 16.28 -13.57 9.15
N ASP A 59 15.66 -13.66 10.32
CA ASP A 59 15.37 -14.93 11.01
C ASP A 59 13.86 -15.26 11.03
N GLY A 60 13.09 -14.71 10.07
CA GLY A 60 11.64 -14.96 9.93
C GLY A 60 10.72 -14.01 10.71
N ALA A 61 11.29 -13.07 11.46
CA ALA A 61 10.58 -11.96 12.08
C ALA A 61 11.48 -10.71 12.18
N PRO A 62 10.92 -9.49 12.18
CA PRO A 62 11.71 -8.30 12.41
C PRO A 62 12.36 -8.36 13.81
N PRO A 63 13.64 -7.98 13.96
CA PRO A 63 14.27 -7.93 15.27
C PRO A 63 13.61 -6.87 16.17
N PRO A 64 13.72 -6.98 17.51
CA PRO A 64 13.35 -5.89 18.41
C PRO A 64 14.30 -4.70 18.26
N ALA A 65 13.90 -3.53 18.79
CA ALA A 65 14.81 -2.38 18.91
C ALA A 65 16.06 -2.75 19.73
N PRO A 66 17.27 -2.23 19.39
CA PRO A 66 17.51 -1.16 18.41
C PRO A 66 17.71 -1.62 16.95
N ASP A 67 17.65 -2.92 16.67
CA ASP A 67 18.13 -3.50 15.40
C ASP A 67 17.08 -3.56 14.28
N ALA A 68 16.04 -2.73 14.35
CA ALA A 68 14.88 -2.73 13.45
C ALA A 68 15.28 -2.78 11.96
N ILE A 69 14.51 -3.48 11.13
CA ILE A 69 14.73 -3.47 9.68
C ILE A 69 14.28 -2.12 9.12
N THR A 70 15.11 -1.51 8.28
CA THR A 70 14.77 -0.27 7.59
C THR A 70 14.22 -0.56 6.21
N GLU A 71 13.04 -0.06 5.90
CA GLU A 71 12.47 -0.02 4.55
C GLU A 71 12.70 1.37 3.95
N LEU A 72 13.29 1.43 2.76
CA LEU A 72 13.15 2.59 1.88
C LEU A 72 12.05 2.28 0.87
N ARG A 73 11.03 3.13 0.81
CA ARG A 73 9.87 2.95 -0.07
C ARG A 73 9.78 4.07 -1.09
N PHE A 74 9.68 3.70 -2.35
CA PHE A 74 9.18 4.54 -3.43
C PHE A 74 7.74 4.14 -3.74
N ARG A 75 6.87 5.11 -3.98
CA ARG A 75 5.55 4.86 -4.56
C ARG A 75 5.15 5.91 -5.58
N THR A 76 4.32 5.49 -6.53
CA THR A 76 3.60 6.40 -7.43
C THR A 76 2.17 5.94 -7.55
N GLU A 77 1.26 6.88 -7.73
CA GLU A 77 -0.15 6.58 -7.93
C GLU A 77 -0.82 7.62 -8.83
N VAL A 78 -1.84 7.15 -9.54
CA VAL A 78 -2.76 7.92 -10.36
C VAL A 78 -4.13 7.85 -9.70
N ILE A 79 -4.64 9.01 -9.32
CA ILE A 79 -6.02 9.18 -8.91
C ILE A 79 -6.76 9.95 -10.01
N ALA A 80 -7.85 9.42 -10.54
CA ALA A 80 -8.60 10.02 -11.65
C ALA A 80 -10.09 10.23 -11.31
N PRO A 81 -10.78 11.21 -11.93
CA PRO A 81 -12.25 11.28 -11.89
C PRO A 81 -12.89 10.18 -12.74
N ALA A 82 -14.10 9.73 -12.38
CA ALA A 82 -14.94 8.88 -13.23
C ALA A 82 -15.72 9.70 -14.28
N ARG A 83 -16.11 10.95 -13.98
CA ARG A 83 -16.91 11.80 -14.88
C ARG A 83 -16.26 13.17 -15.12
N THR A 84 -16.32 13.64 -16.37
CA THR A 84 -15.73 14.93 -16.80
C THR A 84 -16.75 16.01 -17.11
N ARG A 85 -18.05 15.67 -17.27
CA ARG A 85 -18.99 16.54 -18.00
C ARG A 85 -19.30 17.88 -17.33
N ASP A 86 -19.09 18.01 -16.02
CA ASP A 86 -18.90 19.29 -15.33
C ASP A 86 -17.76 19.29 -14.29
N GLY A 87 -17.19 18.12 -13.97
CA GLY A 87 -15.97 17.92 -13.16
C GLY A 87 -16.02 18.46 -11.72
N ARG A 88 -17.19 18.89 -11.23
CA ARG A 88 -17.39 19.40 -9.87
C ARG A 88 -17.91 18.35 -8.90
N ASP A 89 -18.58 17.32 -9.42
CA ASP A 89 -19.24 16.29 -8.61
C ASP A 89 -18.36 15.05 -8.34
N ASP A 90 -17.14 15.05 -8.87
CA ASP A 90 -16.18 13.96 -8.75
C ASP A 90 -14.82 14.49 -8.24
N ARG A 91 -13.95 13.59 -7.79
CA ARG A 91 -12.63 13.98 -7.27
C ARG A 91 -11.73 14.54 -8.38
N PRO A 92 -10.83 15.48 -8.06
CA PRO A 92 -9.86 15.96 -9.04
C PRO A 92 -8.85 14.86 -9.38
N TYR A 93 -8.23 14.98 -10.55
CA TYR A 93 -7.08 14.15 -10.90
C TYR A 93 -5.92 14.45 -9.93
N ALA A 94 -5.16 13.44 -9.53
CA ALA A 94 -3.93 13.60 -8.77
C ALA A 94 -2.91 12.56 -9.20
N GLY A 95 -1.84 13.02 -9.85
CA GLY A 95 -0.62 12.24 -10.01
C GLY A 95 0.28 12.46 -8.80
N LEU A 96 0.73 11.38 -8.17
CA LEU A 96 1.54 11.44 -6.96
C LEU A 96 2.79 10.56 -7.04
N VAL A 97 3.85 11.05 -6.40
CA VAL A 97 5.13 10.38 -6.20
C VAL A 97 5.52 10.55 -4.75
N ALA A 98 5.92 9.47 -4.06
CA ALA A 98 6.39 9.58 -2.69
C ALA A 98 7.64 8.74 -2.43
N PHE A 99 8.44 9.24 -1.49
CA PHE A 99 9.61 8.56 -0.95
C PHE A 99 9.51 8.54 0.57
N GLY A 100 9.70 7.36 1.16
CA GLY A 100 9.57 7.17 2.59
C GLY A 100 10.61 6.22 3.18
N ALA A 101 10.72 6.31 4.50
CA ALA A 101 11.53 5.42 5.31
C ALA A 101 10.68 4.87 6.46
N PHE A 102 10.76 3.56 6.68
CA PHE A 102 9.99 2.86 7.71
C PHE A 102 10.89 1.93 8.52
N ALA A 103 10.64 1.84 9.81
CA ALA A 103 11.27 0.89 10.71
C ALA A 103 10.31 -0.27 10.98
N HIS A 104 10.78 -1.49 10.77
CA HIS A 104 10.08 -2.73 11.04
C HIS A 104 10.73 -3.43 12.23
N GLN A 105 9.97 -3.63 13.30
CA GLN A 105 10.48 -4.21 14.55
C GLN A 105 9.45 -5.13 15.20
N SER A 106 9.93 -6.03 16.05
CA SER A 106 9.04 -6.83 16.91
C SER A 106 8.99 -6.27 18.33
N PHE A 107 7.79 -6.24 18.90
CA PHE A 107 7.55 -5.93 20.31
C PHE A 107 6.75 -7.08 20.93
N GLY A 108 7.47 -8.02 21.56
CA GLY A 108 6.87 -9.27 22.04
C GLY A 108 6.18 -10.03 20.89
N PRO A 109 4.86 -10.32 20.98
CA PRO A 109 4.13 -11.02 19.91
C PRO A 109 3.70 -10.10 18.75
N PHE A 110 3.95 -8.80 18.84
CA PHE A 110 3.53 -7.82 17.84
C PHE A 110 4.65 -7.54 16.85
N LYS A 111 4.29 -7.40 15.58
CA LYS A 111 5.15 -6.87 14.52
C LYS A 111 4.67 -5.45 14.22
N THR A 112 5.57 -4.49 14.19
CA THR A 112 5.22 -3.08 13.96
C THR A 112 5.98 -2.50 12.78
N SER A 113 5.31 -1.66 12.00
CA SER A 113 5.92 -0.75 11.04
C SER A 113 5.64 0.68 11.48
N LEU A 114 6.66 1.53 11.49
CA LEU A 114 6.51 2.96 11.77
C LEU A 114 7.42 3.75 10.85
N GLY A 115 6.89 4.76 10.18
CA GLY A 115 7.69 5.58 9.29
C GLY A 115 6.98 6.81 8.78
N GLY A 116 7.62 7.47 7.83
CA GLY A 116 7.05 8.60 7.15
C GLY A 116 7.60 8.75 5.75
N GLU A 117 6.89 9.54 4.97
CA GLU A 117 7.17 9.79 3.57
C GLU A 117 6.92 11.26 3.20
N VAL A 118 7.67 11.71 2.19
CA VAL A 118 7.43 12.97 1.49
C VAL A 118 6.64 12.63 0.25
N ILE A 119 5.45 13.21 0.12
CA ILE A 119 4.54 13.01 -1.01
C ILE A 119 4.55 14.28 -1.85
N ALA A 120 4.96 14.17 -3.11
CA ALA A 120 4.74 15.17 -4.13
C ALA A 120 3.45 14.84 -4.90
N ILE A 121 2.59 15.84 -5.07
CA ILE A 121 1.42 15.78 -5.95
C ILE A 121 1.50 16.89 -6.98
N GLY A 122 0.78 16.72 -8.08
CA GLY A 122 0.60 17.79 -9.08
C GLY A 122 1.33 17.54 -10.40
N LEU A 123 1.24 18.51 -11.30
CA LEU A 123 1.75 18.40 -12.67
C LEU A 123 3.27 18.16 -12.71
N SER A 124 4.01 18.76 -11.76
CA SER A 124 5.46 18.62 -11.63
C SER A 124 5.95 17.20 -11.35
N THR A 125 5.07 16.31 -10.87
CA THR A 125 5.41 14.90 -10.66
C THR A 125 5.64 14.14 -11.96
N GLY A 126 5.12 14.66 -13.10
CA GLY A 126 5.19 14.01 -14.41
C GLY A 126 4.32 12.76 -14.57
N VAL A 127 3.54 12.39 -13.54
CA VAL A 127 2.73 11.16 -13.53
C VAL A 127 1.59 11.20 -14.55
N SER A 128 0.94 12.36 -14.74
CA SER A 128 -0.09 12.53 -15.77
C SER A 128 0.44 12.35 -17.18
N ALA A 129 1.59 12.97 -17.49
CA ALA A 129 2.27 12.79 -18.78
C ALA A 129 2.73 11.33 -18.99
N PHE A 130 3.17 10.65 -17.93
CA PHE A 130 3.48 9.22 -18.00
C PHE A 130 2.24 8.39 -18.33
N GLN A 131 1.10 8.66 -17.67
CA GLN A 131 -0.14 7.95 -17.91
C GLN A 131 -0.66 8.18 -19.34
N GLU A 132 -0.69 9.44 -19.80
CA GLU A 132 -1.06 9.79 -21.18
C GLU A 132 -0.25 8.97 -22.19
N ARG A 133 1.08 8.98 -22.04
CA ARG A 133 1.98 8.23 -22.91
C ARG A 133 1.75 6.71 -22.83
N ALA A 134 1.47 6.18 -21.65
CA ALA A 134 1.16 4.76 -21.49
C ALA A 134 -0.15 4.39 -22.21
N HIS A 135 -1.19 5.22 -22.08
CA HIS A 135 -2.47 5.03 -22.76
C HIS A 135 -2.30 5.12 -24.28
N GLU A 136 -1.51 6.06 -24.79
CA GLU A 136 -1.19 6.15 -26.22
C GLU A 136 -0.49 4.89 -26.75
N ILE A 137 0.51 4.37 -26.03
CA ILE A 137 1.25 3.17 -26.44
C ILE A 137 0.38 1.92 -26.40
N LEU A 138 -0.50 1.81 -25.41
CA LEU A 138 -1.34 0.63 -25.19
C LEU A 138 -2.70 0.70 -25.91
N GLY A 139 -3.03 1.85 -26.53
CA GLY A 139 -4.27 2.07 -27.26
C GLY A 139 -5.51 2.28 -26.37
N PHE A 140 -5.33 2.86 -25.18
CA PHE A 140 -6.41 3.24 -24.28
C PHE A 140 -6.90 4.67 -24.52
N ASP A 141 -8.11 4.98 -24.04
CA ASP A 141 -8.65 6.35 -24.08
C ASP A 141 -7.77 7.31 -23.24
N PRO A 142 -7.65 8.59 -23.61
CA PRO A 142 -6.88 9.56 -22.84
C PRO A 142 -7.38 9.70 -21.39
N PRO A 143 -6.49 9.91 -20.41
CA PRO A 143 -6.90 10.04 -19.01
C PRO A 143 -7.81 11.25 -18.79
N ARG A 144 -8.75 11.10 -17.86
CA ARG A 144 -9.77 12.11 -17.56
C ARG A 144 -9.26 13.14 -16.55
N GLY A 145 -9.59 14.42 -16.76
CA GLY A 145 -9.45 15.45 -15.72
C GLY A 145 -8.04 15.96 -15.43
N ILE A 146 -7.06 15.63 -16.29
CA ILE A 146 -5.68 16.16 -16.20
C ILE A 146 -5.67 17.70 -16.23
N ASP A 147 -6.56 18.31 -17.01
CA ASP A 147 -6.75 19.77 -17.11
C ASP A 147 -7.15 20.44 -15.79
N ARG A 148 -7.68 19.66 -14.84
CA ARG A 148 -8.13 20.11 -13.51
C ARG A 148 -7.45 19.32 -12.39
N GLN A 149 -6.26 18.79 -12.66
CA GLN A 149 -5.45 18.10 -11.67
C GLN A 149 -5.14 19.01 -10.45
N LEU A 150 -5.01 18.40 -9.27
CA LEU A 150 -4.53 19.09 -8.07
C LEU A 150 -3.21 19.82 -8.36
N GLY A 151 -3.07 21.03 -7.82
CA GLY A 151 -1.86 21.83 -7.95
C GLY A 151 -0.63 21.18 -7.29
N ASP A 152 0.56 21.64 -7.69
CA ASP A 152 1.82 21.16 -7.12
C ASP A 152 1.89 21.40 -5.61
N ALA A 153 2.16 20.34 -4.85
CA ALA A 153 2.34 20.43 -3.41
C ALA A 153 3.24 19.30 -2.87
N LEU A 154 3.88 19.59 -1.74
CA LEU A 154 4.62 18.61 -0.95
C LEU A 154 3.92 18.40 0.39
N HIS A 155 3.70 17.15 0.74
CA HIS A 155 3.08 16.75 2.02
C HIS A 155 4.02 15.82 2.77
N LEU A 156 4.15 16.05 4.08
CA LEU A 156 4.71 15.05 4.99
C LEU A 156 3.58 14.13 5.42
N HIS A 157 3.84 12.83 5.40
CA HIS A 157 2.88 11.82 5.79
C HIS A 157 3.56 10.80 6.70
N ALA A 158 2.96 10.54 7.86
CA ALA A 158 3.43 9.56 8.81
C ALA A 158 2.46 8.38 8.85
N GLN A 159 2.99 7.16 8.93
CA GLN A 159 2.20 5.93 8.96
C GLN A 159 2.74 4.98 10.01
N SER A 160 1.83 4.32 10.71
CA SER A 160 2.11 3.24 11.64
C SER A 160 1.20 2.03 11.37
N GLU A 161 1.72 0.83 11.61
CA GLU A 161 0.96 -0.42 11.63
C GLU A 161 1.45 -1.31 12.77
N VAL A 162 0.51 -1.94 13.48
CA VAL A 162 0.77 -2.98 14.47
C VAL A 162 -0.01 -4.22 14.08
N VAL A 163 0.67 -5.34 13.97
CA VAL A 163 0.11 -6.64 13.57
C VAL A 163 0.38 -7.67 14.66
N ARG A 164 -0.61 -8.51 14.99
CA ARG A 164 -0.44 -9.65 15.90
C ARG A 164 -0.67 -10.97 15.17
N PRO A 165 0.36 -11.61 14.59
CA PRO A 165 0.19 -12.88 13.88
C PRO A 165 -0.20 -14.03 14.82
N TRP A 166 -1.25 -14.76 14.48
CA TRP A 166 -1.72 -15.97 15.17
C TRP A 166 -1.60 -17.17 14.24
N ARG A 167 -0.68 -18.09 14.55
CA ARG A 167 -0.57 -19.38 13.86
C ARG A 167 -1.68 -20.30 14.38
N MET A 168 -2.77 -20.41 13.61
CA MET A 168 -3.96 -21.17 14.01
C MET A 168 -3.79 -22.67 13.79
N ALA A 169 -3.09 -23.04 12.71
CA ALA A 169 -2.80 -24.40 12.29
C ALA A 169 -1.53 -24.40 11.42
N PRO A 170 -0.94 -25.57 11.11
CA PRO A 170 0.10 -25.66 10.08
C PRO A 170 -0.39 -25.02 8.77
N GLY A 171 0.38 -24.07 8.25
CA GLY A 171 0.05 -23.36 7.02
C GLY A 171 -1.09 -22.34 7.12
N LEU A 172 -1.65 -22.04 8.31
CA LEU A 172 -2.69 -21.02 8.49
C LEU A 172 -2.26 -19.98 9.53
N THR A 173 -2.15 -18.72 9.10
CA THR A 173 -1.84 -17.59 9.98
C THR A 173 -2.87 -16.48 9.82
N LEU A 174 -3.53 -16.12 10.92
CA LEU A 174 -4.36 -14.90 11.00
C LEU A 174 -3.48 -13.72 11.42
N ARG A 175 -3.75 -12.55 10.86
CA ARG A 175 -2.99 -11.32 11.07
C ARG A 175 -3.96 -10.16 11.30
N PRO A 176 -4.60 -10.08 12.48
CA PRO A 176 -5.27 -8.86 12.90
C PRO A 176 -4.25 -7.70 12.97
N PHE A 177 -4.66 -6.53 12.49
CA PHE A 177 -3.83 -5.35 12.45
C PHE A 177 -4.60 -4.06 12.76
N LEU A 178 -3.88 -3.10 13.31
CA LEU A 178 -4.30 -1.72 13.50
C LEU A 178 -3.28 -0.83 12.78
N ALA A 179 -3.75 0.13 11.99
CA ALA A 179 -2.89 1.09 11.30
C ALA A 179 -3.42 2.51 11.48
N ALA A 180 -2.53 3.49 11.40
CA ALA A 180 -2.88 4.91 11.42
C ALA A 180 -1.99 5.71 10.49
N GLU A 181 -2.55 6.75 9.89
CA GLU A 181 -1.90 7.64 8.94
C GLU A 181 -2.26 9.09 9.26
N SER A 182 -1.30 10.00 9.16
CA SER A 182 -1.51 11.43 9.39
C SER A 182 -0.63 12.26 8.46
N GLY A 183 -1.17 13.37 7.93
CA GLY A 183 -0.49 14.23 6.96
C GLY A 183 -1.31 14.47 5.71
N SER A 184 -1.11 13.68 4.65
CA SER A 184 -1.92 13.79 3.42
C SER A 184 -3.34 13.27 3.58
N GLU A 185 -3.53 12.26 4.42
CA GLU A 185 -4.84 11.81 4.87
C GLU A 185 -4.76 11.51 6.37
N GLU A 186 -5.86 11.73 7.09
CA GLU A 186 -6.01 11.35 8.48
C GLU A 186 -6.81 10.05 8.55
N ILE A 187 -6.15 8.93 8.81
CA ILE A 187 -6.80 7.61 8.77
C ILE A 187 -6.49 6.82 10.05
N ALA A 188 -7.51 6.17 10.62
CA ALA A 188 -7.35 5.04 11.54
C ALA A 188 -7.99 3.81 10.92
N ARG A 189 -7.31 2.66 10.94
CA ARG A 189 -7.75 1.45 10.25
C ARG A 189 -7.60 0.21 11.11
N LEU A 190 -8.63 -0.63 11.14
CA LEU A 190 -8.63 -1.94 11.78
C LEU A 190 -8.95 -3.00 10.73
N GLY A 191 -8.20 -4.10 10.71
CA GLY A 191 -8.45 -5.18 9.78
C GLY A 191 -7.85 -6.52 10.21
N VAL A 192 -8.07 -7.50 9.36
CA VAL A 192 -7.51 -8.85 9.50
C VAL A 192 -7.18 -9.42 8.14
N ASP A 193 -6.01 -10.04 8.02
CA ASP A 193 -5.65 -10.86 6.87
C ASP A 193 -5.43 -12.31 7.32
N ALA A 194 -5.83 -13.28 6.51
CA ALA A 194 -5.60 -14.70 6.69
C ALA A 194 -4.68 -15.20 5.57
N ILE A 195 -3.57 -15.83 5.95
CA ILE A 195 -2.61 -16.45 5.03
C ILE A 195 -2.75 -17.95 5.18
N TRP A 196 -3.12 -18.62 4.09
CA TRP A 196 -3.27 -20.06 4.04
C TRP A 196 -2.41 -20.66 2.92
N GLY A 197 -1.42 -21.48 3.29
CA GLY A 197 -0.59 -22.19 2.32
C GLY A 197 0.77 -22.63 2.86
N GLY A 198 1.69 -22.86 1.93
CA GLY A 198 3.05 -23.31 2.25
C GLY A 198 4.07 -22.18 2.41
N ILE A 199 3.76 -20.97 1.93
CA ILE A 199 4.67 -19.82 1.88
C ILE A 199 4.10 -18.63 2.67
N GLY A 200 4.92 -17.64 3.04
CA GLY A 200 4.42 -16.46 3.75
C GLY A 200 4.47 -16.52 5.28
N HIS A 201 4.92 -17.62 5.88
CA HIS A 201 4.91 -17.79 7.34
C HIS A 201 6.21 -17.35 8.06
N GLY A 202 7.27 -17.10 7.29
CA GLY A 202 8.55 -16.52 7.72
C GLY A 202 8.94 -15.30 6.89
N ASP A 203 7.98 -14.71 6.18
CA ASP A 203 8.21 -13.58 5.29
C ASP A 203 7.94 -12.27 6.06
N ILE A 204 8.62 -11.18 5.67
CA ILE A 204 8.15 -9.84 6.07
C ILE A 204 7.08 -9.43 5.09
N TRP A 205 5.94 -9.05 5.65
CA TRP A 205 4.80 -8.59 4.88
C TRP A 205 4.70 -7.09 4.98
N LEU A 206 4.70 -6.45 3.83
CA LEU A 206 4.40 -5.05 3.62
C LEU A 206 2.92 -4.93 3.22
N ARG A 207 2.38 -3.72 3.22
CA ARG A 207 1.01 -3.46 2.82
C ARG A 207 0.97 -2.36 1.77
N ASP A 208 0.28 -2.63 0.67
CA ASP A 208 0.00 -1.60 -0.32
C ASP A 208 -0.99 -0.59 0.27
N PRO A 209 -0.66 0.72 0.37
CA PRO A 209 -1.59 1.71 0.92
C PRO A 209 -2.91 1.78 0.12
N VAL A 210 -2.87 1.55 -1.19
CA VAL A 210 -4.03 1.72 -2.08
C VAL A 210 -5.02 0.57 -1.92
N THR A 211 -4.59 -0.67 -2.20
CA THR A 211 -5.47 -1.86 -2.16
C THR A 211 -5.54 -2.50 -0.77
N GLY A 212 -4.55 -2.22 0.07
CA GLY A 212 -4.34 -2.90 1.34
C GLY A 212 -3.85 -4.34 1.19
N GLN A 213 -3.57 -4.80 -0.04
CA GLN A 213 -3.00 -6.12 -0.28
C GLN A 213 -1.70 -6.27 0.50
N PRO A 214 -1.57 -7.30 1.35
CA PRO A 214 -0.28 -7.64 1.89
C PRO A 214 0.59 -8.22 0.77
N TYR A 215 1.78 -7.67 0.61
CA TYR A 215 2.78 -8.16 -0.33
C TYR A 215 4.08 -8.44 0.41
N ARG A 216 4.95 -9.28 -0.16
CA ARG A 216 6.12 -9.78 0.54
C ARG A 216 7.36 -8.95 0.21
N GLY A 217 8.06 -8.48 1.24
CA GLY A 217 9.26 -7.66 1.11
C GLY A 217 10.57 -8.44 1.24
N ILE A 218 10.58 -9.43 2.13
CA ILE A 218 11.65 -10.40 2.38
C ILE A 218 10.94 -11.74 2.32
N GLU A 219 11.36 -12.56 1.38
CA GLU A 219 10.69 -13.80 1.03
C GLU A 219 11.64 -14.96 1.33
N ALA A 220 11.17 -15.92 2.12
CA ALA A 220 11.89 -17.17 2.29
C ALA A 220 12.03 -17.90 0.94
N GLU A 221 13.07 -18.72 0.80
CA GLU A 221 13.30 -19.53 -0.40
C GLU A 221 12.30 -20.69 -0.57
N THR A 222 11.37 -20.85 0.38
CA THR A 222 10.33 -21.88 0.38
C THR A 222 9.45 -21.80 -0.86
N THR A 223 9.35 -22.90 -1.61
CA THR A 223 8.44 -23.02 -2.74
C THR A 223 7.03 -23.38 -2.28
N GLY A 224 6.02 -22.98 -3.05
CA GLY A 224 4.64 -23.34 -2.77
C GLY A 224 3.62 -22.31 -3.24
N LEU A 225 2.42 -22.46 -2.70
CA LEU A 225 1.27 -21.60 -2.94
C LEU A 225 0.77 -21.07 -1.60
N SER A 226 0.31 -19.82 -1.59
CA SER A 226 -0.47 -19.28 -0.49
C SER A 226 -1.61 -18.40 -0.98
N LEU A 227 -2.79 -18.68 -0.45
CA LEU A 227 -3.96 -17.82 -0.57
C LEU A 227 -3.96 -16.82 0.57
N VAL A 228 -4.20 -15.56 0.25
CA VAL A 228 -4.41 -14.49 1.22
C VAL A 228 -5.80 -13.93 1.05
N ILE A 229 -6.55 -13.82 2.14
CA ILE A 229 -7.88 -13.20 2.18
C ILE A 229 -7.87 -12.17 3.30
N GLY A 230 -8.42 -10.99 3.08
CA GLY A 230 -8.44 -9.97 4.12
C GLY A 230 -9.59 -9.00 3.99
N ALA A 231 -9.88 -8.32 5.08
CA ALA A 231 -10.82 -7.21 5.10
C ALA A 231 -10.40 -6.18 6.14
N ASP A 232 -10.73 -4.92 5.90
CA ASP A 232 -10.46 -3.84 6.83
C ASP A 232 -11.52 -2.73 6.74
N THR A 233 -11.64 -1.97 7.81
CA THR A 233 -12.44 -0.74 7.89
C THR A 233 -11.55 0.39 8.34
N ALA A 234 -11.74 1.56 7.75
CA ALA A 234 -10.97 2.76 8.01
C ALA A 234 -11.89 3.94 8.27
N TRP A 235 -11.61 4.64 9.37
CA TRP A 235 -12.19 5.93 9.68
C TRP A 235 -11.33 7.01 9.09
N VAL A 236 -11.93 7.85 8.24
CA VAL A 236 -11.20 8.84 7.44
C VAL A 236 -11.60 10.25 7.91
N GLY A 237 -10.61 11.07 8.19
CA GLY A 237 -10.76 12.50 8.47
C GLY A 237 -10.43 13.33 7.23
N ASP A 238 -9.57 14.32 7.42
CA ASP A 238 -9.16 15.21 6.33
C ASP A 238 -8.35 14.44 5.27
N SER A 239 -8.55 14.79 4.01
CA SER A 239 -7.81 14.23 2.86
C SER A 239 -7.47 15.33 1.86
N VAL A 240 -6.18 15.47 1.56
CA VAL A 240 -5.71 16.43 0.53
C VAL A 240 -6.20 16.06 -0.87
N PHE A 241 -6.58 14.79 -1.08
CA PHE A 241 -7.09 14.27 -2.34
C PHE A 241 -8.58 14.55 -2.56
N LEU A 242 -9.26 15.11 -1.55
CA LEU A 242 -10.70 15.39 -1.54
C LEU A 242 -10.99 16.84 -1.08
N PRO A 243 -10.39 17.88 -1.68
CA PRO A 243 -10.47 19.26 -1.16
C PRO A 243 -11.87 19.90 -1.22
N ARG A 244 -12.81 19.28 -1.93
CA ARG A 244 -14.18 19.78 -2.12
C ARG A 244 -15.24 18.75 -1.78
N HIS A 245 -14.85 17.60 -1.25
CA HIS A 245 -15.72 16.46 -1.03
C HIS A 245 -15.56 15.95 0.39
N GLU A 246 -16.67 15.61 1.03
CA GLU A 246 -16.63 14.97 2.34
C GLU A 246 -16.11 13.53 2.19
N ALA A 247 -15.07 13.19 2.94
CA ALA A 247 -14.52 11.86 2.96
C ALA A 247 -15.50 10.88 3.64
N ARG A 248 -15.55 9.65 3.12
CA ARG A 248 -16.32 8.55 3.72
C ARG A 248 -15.40 7.58 4.44
N ASP A 249 -15.96 6.91 5.45
CA ASP A 249 -15.33 5.74 6.03
C ASP A 249 -15.17 4.66 4.96
N ARG A 250 -13.96 4.09 4.86
CA ARG A 250 -13.60 3.16 3.79
C ARG A 250 -13.63 1.74 4.29
N ARG A 251 -14.17 0.83 3.49
CA ARG A 251 -14.14 -0.62 3.72
C ARG A 251 -13.42 -1.27 2.55
N ARG A 252 -12.58 -2.25 2.85
CA ARG A 252 -11.90 -3.05 1.83
C ARG A 252 -12.10 -4.53 2.08
N ALA A 253 -12.24 -5.29 1.00
CA ALA A 253 -12.15 -6.74 1.00
C ALA A 253 -11.16 -7.14 -0.09
N ARG A 254 -10.33 -8.14 0.17
CA ARG A 254 -9.25 -8.55 -0.74
C ARG A 254 -9.03 -10.04 -0.72
N ILE A 255 -8.61 -10.54 -1.87
CA ILE A 255 -8.15 -11.91 -2.08
C ILE A 255 -6.90 -11.87 -2.96
N GLY A 256 -5.94 -12.74 -2.69
CA GLY A 256 -4.67 -12.77 -3.43
C GLY A 256 -4.05 -14.16 -3.41
N LEU A 257 -3.43 -14.54 -4.53
CA LEU A 257 -2.72 -15.80 -4.69
C LEU A 257 -1.24 -15.51 -4.88
N HIS A 258 -0.41 -16.04 -3.98
CA HIS A 258 1.03 -16.08 -4.14
C HIS A 258 1.45 -17.45 -4.65
N TRP A 259 2.33 -17.46 -5.64
CA TRP A 259 2.91 -18.68 -6.20
C TRP A 259 4.42 -18.53 -6.33
N GLN A 260 5.15 -19.46 -5.72
CA GLN A 260 6.60 -19.56 -5.76
C GLN A 260 6.98 -20.98 -6.22
N PRO A 261 6.95 -21.27 -7.54
CA PRO A 261 7.26 -22.61 -8.05
C PRO A 261 8.72 -23.00 -7.84
N GLN A 262 9.62 -22.01 -7.80
CA GLN A 262 11.06 -22.14 -7.66
C GLN A 262 11.55 -21.04 -6.72
N ALA A 263 12.75 -21.18 -6.16
CA ALA A 263 13.31 -20.17 -5.26
C ALA A 263 13.45 -18.78 -5.92
N GLN A 264 13.69 -18.74 -7.23
CA GLN A 264 13.92 -17.51 -7.99
C GLN A 264 12.66 -16.97 -8.70
N THR A 265 11.55 -17.72 -8.71
CA THR A 265 10.34 -17.33 -9.43
C THR A 265 9.24 -17.02 -8.42
N ARG A 266 8.77 -15.78 -8.40
CA ARG A 266 7.76 -15.33 -7.43
C ARG A 266 6.68 -14.53 -8.13
N LEU A 267 5.47 -15.04 -8.06
CA LEU A 267 4.30 -14.51 -8.75
C LEU A 267 3.21 -14.19 -7.74
N PHE A 268 2.50 -13.09 -7.95
CA PHE A 268 1.33 -12.72 -7.18
C PHE A 268 0.28 -12.10 -8.08
N TYR A 269 -0.97 -12.48 -7.85
CA TYR A 269 -2.13 -11.80 -8.39
C TYR A 269 -3.19 -11.68 -7.31
N GLY A 270 -3.82 -10.51 -7.19
CA GLY A 270 -4.89 -10.29 -6.23
C GLY A 270 -5.93 -9.30 -6.70
N LEU A 271 -7.10 -9.38 -6.10
CA LEU A 271 -8.22 -8.48 -6.32
C LEU A 271 -8.57 -7.78 -5.01
N SER A 272 -8.94 -6.51 -5.09
CA SER A 272 -9.36 -5.72 -3.94
C SER A 272 -10.60 -4.91 -4.28
N TRP A 273 -11.67 -5.14 -3.54
CA TRP A 273 -12.87 -4.34 -3.54
C TRP A 273 -12.69 -3.18 -2.56
N LEU A 274 -12.98 -1.96 -3.00
CA LEU A 274 -12.90 -0.72 -2.26
C LEU A 274 -14.30 -0.10 -2.21
N SER A 275 -14.82 0.22 -1.03
CA SER A 275 -16.04 1.02 -0.90
C SER A 275 -15.82 2.43 -1.44
N GLU A 276 -16.91 3.19 -1.51
CA GLU A 276 -16.90 4.61 -1.83
C GLU A 276 -15.97 5.39 -0.88
N GLU A 277 -15.15 6.31 -1.42
CA GLU A 277 -14.17 7.08 -0.65
C GLU A 277 -14.67 8.48 -0.25
N PHE A 278 -15.69 9.01 -0.94
CA PHE A 278 -16.19 10.38 -0.73
C PHE A 278 -17.66 10.53 -1.15
N GLU A 279 -18.31 11.59 -0.68
CA GLU A 279 -19.65 11.97 -1.14
C GLU A 279 -19.63 12.43 -2.60
N GLY A 280 -20.45 11.78 -3.45
CA GLY A 280 -20.43 11.99 -4.91
C GLY A 280 -19.88 10.77 -5.67
N GLN A 281 -19.14 9.90 -4.99
CA GLN A 281 -18.82 8.57 -5.50
C GLN A 281 -20.07 7.66 -5.37
N HIS A 282 -20.60 7.20 -6.49
CA HIS A 282 -21.89 6.47 -6.52
C HIS A 282 -21.76 4.95 -6.45
N GLU A 283 -20.55 4.40 -6.55
CA GLU A 283 -20.30 2.97 -6.55
C GLU A 283 -18.89 2.65 -6.08
N ALA A 284 -18.73 1.41 -5.64
CA ALA A 284 -17.46 0.82 -5.25
C ALA A 284 -16.50 0.62 -6.45
N GLN A 285 -15.24 0.32 -6.13
CA GLN A 285 -14.19 0.04 -7.11
C GLN A 285 -13.57 -1.34 -6.88
N VAL A 286 -13.17 -2.01 -7.96
CA VAL A 286 -12.31 -3.21 -7.88
C VAL A 286 -10.97 -2.95 -8.55
N LEU A 287 -9.88 -3.25 -7.83
CA LEU A 287 -8.51 -3.15 -8.33
C LEU A 287 -7.87 -4.53 -8.45
N GLY A 288 -7.14 -4.76 -9.54
CA GLY A 288 -6.19 -5.87 -9.65
C GLY A 288 -4.82 -5.46 -9.12
N SER A 289 -4.09 -6.40 -8.53
CA SER A 289 -2.72 -6.23 -8.05
C SER A 289 -1.85 -7.38 -8.53
N LEU A 290 -0.62 -7.09 -8.96
CA LEU A 290 0.30 -8.09 -9.47
C LEU A 290 1.75 -7.83 -9.05
N LYS A 291 2.49 -8.93 -8.89
CA LYS A 291 3.96 -8.94 -8.82
C LYS A 291 4.46 -10.09 -9.69
N LEU A 292 5.47 -9.79 -10.50
CA LEU A 292 6.21 -10.77 -11.28
C LEU A 292 7.69 -10.59 -10.96
N GLU A 293 8.34 -11.68 -10.56
CA GLU A 293 9.77 -11.71 -10.27
C GLU A 293 10.37 -13.02 -10.80
N PHE A 294 11.42 -12.86 -11.60
CA PHE A 294 12.20 -13.95 -12.17
C PHE A 294 13.67 -13.65 -11.89
N GLY A 295 14.31 -14.47 -11.06
CA GLY A 295 15.75 -14.47 -10.90
C GLY A 295 16.40 -15.25 -12.06
N TYR A 296 17.53 -14.72 -12.53
CA TYR A 296 18.41 -15.33 -13.53
C TYR A 296 19.71 -15.81 -12.87
#